data_AF-A0AA91PTY0-F1
#
_entry.id   AF-A0AA91PTY0-F1
#
_cell.length_a   1.000
_cell.length_b   1.000
_cell.length_c   1.000
_cell.angle_alpha   90.00
_cell.angle_beta   90.00
_cell.angle_gamma   90.00
#
_symmetry.space_group_name_H-M   'P 1'
#
loop_
_entity.id
_entity.type
_entity.pdbx_description
1 polymer ?
#
loop_
_entity_poly.entity_id
_entity_poly.type
_entity_poly.pdbx_seq_one_letter_code
_entity_poly.pdbx_strand_id
1 'polypeptide(L)' 'MKKYDGEFSGLGMIAGLLIGLAKGNILFGLMLGVVCGVAMDWGANLWNDYQQNRNDDS' A
#
# COMPACT_ATOMS: atom_id res chain seq x y z
N MET A 1 -14.66 -0.06 -10.66
CA MET A 1 -13.50 -0.13 -11.56
C MET A 1 -12.48 -1.09 -10.93
N LYS A 2 -11.99 -2.10 -11.66
CA LYS A 2 -11.11 -3.18 -11.16
C LYS A 2 -9.66 -2.94 -11.63
N LYS A 3 -8.85 -2.16 -10.92
CA LYS A 3 -7.46 -1.95 -11.39
C LYS A 3 -6.34 -1.93 -10.36
N TYR A 4 -6.63 -2.00 -9.06
CA TYR A 4 -5.60 -2.10 -8.02
C TYR A 4 -6.00 -3.07 -6.90
N ASP A 5 -6.59 -4.21 -7.27
CA ASP A 5 -7.03 -5.22 -6.31
C ASP A 5 -5.81 -6.05 -5.84
N GLY A 6 -5.08 -5.55 -4.85
CA GLY A 6 -4.12 -6.35 -4.05
C GLY A 6 -2.64 -6.34 -4.47
N GLU A 7 -2.26 -5.72 -5.59
CA GLU A 7 -0.85 -5.71 -6.05
C GLU A 7 0.07 -4.89 -5.10
N PHE A 8 -0.43 -3.77 -4.59
CA PHE A 8 0.30 -2.95 -3.61
C PHE A 8 0.34 -3.58 -2.22
N SER A 9 -0.70 -4.33 -1.82
CA SER A 9 -0.74 -5.05 -0.55
C SER A 9 0.34 -6.14 -0.50
N GLY A 10 0.60 -6.83 -1.61
CA GLY A 10 1.69 -7.82 -1.71
C GLY A 10 3.07 -7.19 -1.59
N LEU A 11 3.30 -6.07 -2.28
CA LEU A 11 4.56 -5.32 -2.20
C LEU A 11 4.80 -4.73 -0.80
N GLY A 12 3.75 -4.19 -0.17
CA GLY A 12 3.80 -3.70 1.20
C GLY A 12 4.18 -4.81 2.20
N MET A 13 3.63 -6.02 2.03
CA MET A 13 3.98 -7.17 2.85
C MET A 13 5.45 -7.59 2.68
N ILE A 14 5.94 -7.67 1.44
CA ILE A 14 7.32 -8.05 1.15
C ILE A 14 8.31 -7.02 1.71
N ALA A 15 8.03 -5.73 1.49
CA ALA A 15 8.85 -4.64 2.01
C ALA A 15 8.87 -4.63 3.55
N GLY A 16 7.71 -4.79 4.19
CA GLY A 16 7.62 -4.87 5.65
C GLY A 16 8.37 -6.06 6.23
N LEU A 17 8.24 -7.23 5.61
CA LEU A 17 8.99 -8.43 6.00
C LEU A 17 10.50 -8.23 5.88
N LEU A 18 10.99 -7.64 4.78
CA LEU A 18 12.43 -7.34 4.60
C LEU A 18 12.95 -6.37 5.66
N ILE A 19 12.18 -5.33 5.99
CA ILE A 19 12.53 -4.35 7.03
C ILE A 19 12.53 -5.00 8.42
N GLY A 20 11.55 -5.85 8.73
CA GLY A 20 11.53 -6.58 10.01
C GLY A 20 12.63 -7.60 10.16
N LEU A 21 12.98 -8.29 9.07
CA LEU A 21 14.11 -9.22 9.04
C LEU A 21 15.43 -8.49 9.32
N ALA A 22 15.65 -7.34 8.69
CA ALA A 22 16.83 -6.50 8.91
C ALA A 22 16.96 -5.99 10.35
N LYS A 23 15.83 -5.78 11.04
CA LYS A 23 15.79 -5.40 12.47
C LYS A 23 15.80 -6.57 13.46
N GLY A 24 15.85 -7.82 12.98
CA GLY A 24 15.80 -9.02 13.83
C GLY A 24 14.46 -9.22 14.53
N ASN A 25 13.39 -8.55 14.08
CA ASN A 25 12.07 -8.61 14.70
C ASN A 25 10.99 -8.80 13.62
N ILE A 26 10.72 -10.06 13.31
CA ILE A 26 9.79 -10.49 12.26
C ILE A 26 8.36 -10.00 12.54
N LEU A 27 7.93 -9.99 13.81
CA LEU A 27 6.61 -9.50 14.20
C LEU A 27 6.45 -8.01 13.90
N PHE A 28 7.50 -7.22 14.13
CA PHE A 28 7.53 -5.81 13.76
C PHE A 28 7.46 -5.61 12.25
N GLY A 29 8.19 -6.42 11.47
CA GLY A 29 8.12 -6.38 10.00
C GLY A 29 6.75 -6.73 9.44
N LEU A 30 6.09 -7.74 10.01
CA LEU A 30 4.76 -8.15 9.60
C LEU A 30 3.73 -7.05 9.89
N MET A 31 3.78 -6.45 11.07
CA MET A 31 2.91 -5.31 11.43
C MET A 31 3.16 -4.11 10.50
N LEU A 32 4.42 -3.76 10.24
CA LEU A 32 4.77 -2.69 9.30
C LEU A 32 4.28 -2.98 7.88
N GLY A 33 4.46 -4.23 7.41
CA GLY A 33 4.05 -4.63 6.06
C GLY A 33 2.54 -4.57 5.87
N VAL A 34 1.77 -4.98 6.87
CA VAL A 34 0.31 -4.88 6.84
C VAL A 34 -0.14 -3.42 6.86
N VAL A 35 0.39 -2.60 7.77
CA VAL A 35 0.01 -1.19 7.88
C VAL A 35 0.40 -0.42 6.61
N CYS A 36 1.61 -0.62 6.08
CA CYS A 36 2.05 0.01 4.85
C CYS A 36 1.26 -0.48 3.62
N GLY A 37 0.94 -1.78 3.56
CA GLY A 37 0.13 -2.34 2.47
C GLY A 37 -1.26 -1.70 2.41
N VAL A 38 -1.96 -1.65 3.55
CA VAL A 38 -3.29 -1.02 3.65
C VAL A 38 -3.23 0.49 3.37
N ALA A 39 -2.23 1.19 3.90
CA ALA A 39 -2.06 2.62 3.66
C ALA A 39 -1.79 2.95 2.19
N MET A 40 -1.00 2.11 1.50
CA MET A 40 -0.69 2.28 0.08
C MET A 40 -1.93 2.03 -0.79
N ASP A 41 -2.76 1.05 -0.44
CA ASP A 41 -4.00 0.72 -1.13
C ASP A 41 -5.04 1.85 -0.99
N TRP A 42 -5.22 2.38 0.23
CA TRP A 42 -6.04 3.56 0.47
C TRP A 42 -5.51 4.81 -0.23
N GLY A 43 -4.19 5.04 -0.20
CA GLY A 43 -3.55 6.18 -0.86
C GLY A 43 -3.73 6.15 -2.38
N ALA A 44 -3.58 4.97 -3.00
CA ALA A 44 -3.82 4.79 -4.43
C ALA A 44 -5.28 5.07 -4.80
N ASN A 45 -6.24 4.59 -4.00
CA ASN A 45 -7.65 4.85 -4.23
C ASN A 45 -8.00 6.35 -4.11
N LEU A 46 -7.46 7.02 -3.09
CA LEU A 46 -7.66 8.46 -2.89
C LEU A 46 -7.03 9.30 -4.00
N TRP A 47 -5.83 8.91 -4.47
CA TRP A 47 -5.15 9.56 -5.59
C TRP A 47 -5.93 9.43 -6.89
N ASN A 48 -6.51 8.25 -7.15
CA ASN A 48 -7.34 8.01 -8.32
C ASN A 48 -8.60 8.89 -8.31
N ASP A 49 -9.29 8.98 -7.17
CA ASP A 49 -10.45 9.89 -7.01
C ASP A 49 -10.05 11.36 -7.21
N TYR A 50 -8.88 11.76 -6.71
CA TYR A 50 -8.39 13.13 -6.86
C TYR A 50 -8.03 13.48 -8.31
N GLN A 51 -7.44 12.53 -9.06
CA GLN A 51 -7.16 12.70 -10.48
C GLN A 51 -8.43 12.70 -11.33
N GLN A 52 -9.38 11.82 -11.02
CA GLN A 52 -10.62 11.72 -11.80
C GLN A 52 -11.45 13.00 -11.69
N ASN A 53 -11.65 13.53 -10.47
CA ASN A 53 -12.32 14.82 -10.26
C ASN A 53 -11.61 15.98 -10.96
N ARG A 54 -10.28 15.92 -11.13
CA ARG A 54 -9.52 16.98 -11.81
C ARG A 54 -9.65 16.95 -13.34
N ASN A 55 -9.96 15.79 -13.91
CA ASN A 55 -10.14 15.62 -15.37
C ASN A 55 -11.60 15.86 -15.81
N ASP A 56 -12.57 15.79 -14.89
CA ASP A 56 -13.98 16.10 -15.17
C ASP A 56 -14.26 17.62 -15.23
N ASP A 57 -13.31 18.45 -14.78
CA ASP A 57 -13.35 19.93 -14.82
C ASP A 57 -12.71 20.55 -16.09
N SER A 58 -12.27 19.74 -17.07
CA SER A 58 -11.64 20.17 -18.33
C SER A 58 -12.44 19.79 -19.57
#